data_AF-A0AA39HL08-F1
#
_entry.id   AF-A0AA39HL08-F1
#
_cell.length_a   1.000
_cell.length_b   1.000
_cell.length_c   1.000
_cell.angle_alpha   90.00
_cell.angle_beta   90.00
_cell.angle_gamma   90.00
#
_symmetry.space_group_name_H-M   'P 1'
#
loop_
_entity.id
_entity.type
_entity.pdbx_description
1 polymer ?
#
loop_
_entity_poly.entity_id
_entity_poly.type
_entity_poly.pdbx_seq_one_letter_code
_entity_poly.pdbx_strand_id
1 'polypeptide(L)'
;MAMVYALASHRGPGLDSDEPEEEVIGRKYAFPLAIVFCIVAYVFFAWAFSQDYTKPCGDMAYFDKADSFDDYFDNRFNFFLSRWTLNEEPKVGRRSNKAMHKVLVDLVDQREADLKRLSGPDDRRYTALRRLYVLLHMESSTTDEIWSTAVSLIHAVGSNQTAELQRVIADFFLLQNYSSTKELTERIGKILNSYQLKADLVKNYLPEILYDKAGNCDYWTEYTQKHFPGVSSKCILVPPNATVITKIIHRMVHSHSTDCLDYSSWELFFSVHNIESVRMGLLLITLASSVVFYKLLKCAIARCVVKRRK
;
A
#
# COMPACT_ATOMS: atom_id res chain seq x y z
N MET A 1 5.29 21.53 -26.36
CA MET A 1 4.54 20.86 -27.44
C MET A 1 3.07 21.05 -27.17
N ALA A 2 2.20 21.47 -28.07
CA ALA A 2 2.26 22.21 -29.31
C ALA A 2 0.78 22.52 -29.59
N MET A 3 0.47 23.74 -30.02
CA MET A 3 -0.70 24.08 -30.84
C MET A 3 -2.05 23.41 -30.50
N VAL A 4 -2.85 24.05 -29.66
CA VAL A 4 -4.31 24.13 -29.86
C VAL A 4 -4.78 25.55 -29.47
N TYR A 5 -4.32 26.54 -30.23
CA TYR A 5 -4.90 27.89 -30.25
C TYR A 5 -4.82 28.39 -31.68
N ALA A 6 -5.69 27.87 -32.52
CA ALA A 6 -5.96 28.42 -33.85
C ALA A 6 -7.37 27.99 -34.23
N LEU A 7 -8.33 28.90 -34.07
CA LEU A 7 -9.52 29.08 -34.89
C LEU A 7 -10.43 30.11 -34.21
N ALA A 8 -10.06 31.38 -34.30
CA ALA A 8 -10.98 32.50 -34.08
C ALA A 8 -10.44 33.76 -34.75
N SER A 9 -10.61 33.89 -36.07
CA SER A 9 -10.63 35.20 -36.73
C SER A 9 -11.10 35.10 -38.18
N HIS A 10 -12.42 35.06 -38.36
CA HIS A 10 -13.08 35.72 -39.51
C HIS A 10 -14.53 36.00 -39.10
N ARG A 11 -14.77 37.15 -38.46
CA ARG A 11 -16.11 37.72 -38.29
C ARG A 11 -16.33 38.74 -39.40
N GLY A 12 -17.26 38.44 -40.30
CA GLY A 12 -17.84 39.42 -41.21
C GLY A 12 -18.69 40.44 -40.43
N PRO A 13 -18.83 41.67 -40.93
CA PRO A 13 -19.69 42.68 -40.35
C PRO A 13 -21.14 42.44 -40.80
N GLY A 14 -22.07 42.49 -39.85
CA GLY A 14 -23.50 42.62 -40.16
C GLY A 14 -24.31 41.37 -39.89
N LEU A 15 -24.82 41.27 -38.66
CA LEU A 15 -26.24 41.04 -38.36
C LEU A 15 -26.36 41.17 -36.85
N ASP A 16 -27.03 42.23 -36.38
CA ASP A 16 -27.44 42.40 -34.99
C ASP A 16 -28.51 41.35 -34.67
N SER A 17 -28.09 40.10 -34.48
CA SER A 17 -28.89 39.09 -33.82
C SER A 17 -28.60 39.21 -32.33
N ASP A 18 -29.60 39.64 -31.57
CA ASP A 18 -29.60 39.60 -30.10
C ASP A 18 -29.31 38.15 -29.65
N GLU A 19 -28.04 37.81 -29.49
CA GLU A 19 -27.63 36.56 -28.83
C GLU A 19 -28.24 36.61 -27.41
N PRO A 20 -29.04 35.61 -27.02
CA PRO A 20 -29.74 35.65 -25.76
C PRO A 20 -28.72 35.74 -24.62
N GLU A 21 -28.77 36.83 -23.84
CA GLU A 21 -27.84 37.13 -22.74
C GLU A 21 -27.63 35.97 -21.74
N GLU A 22 -28.54 35.00 -21.72
CA GLU A 22 -28.44 33.78 -20.90
C GLU A 22 -27.21 32.92 -21.22
N GLU A 23 -26.72 32.90 -22.47
CA GLU A 23 -25.59 32.03 -22.85
C GLU A 23 -24.22 32.56 -22.37
N VAL A 24 -24.09 33.88 -22.26
CA VAL A 24 -22.86 34.56 -21.80
C VAL A 24 -22.68 34.38 -20.29
N ILE A 25 -23.78 34.36 -19.54
CA ILE A 25 -23.79 34.15 -18.09
C ILE A 25 -23.32 32.71 -17.78
N GLY A 26 -23.79 31.70 -18.52
CA GLY A 26 -23.39 30.31 -18.30
C GLY A 26 -21.89 30.06 -18.40
N ARG A 27 -21.20 30.64 -19.40
CA ARG A 27 -19.75 30.47 -19.57
C ARG A 27 -18.92 31.14 -18.48
N LYS A 28 -19.37 32.28 -17.95
CA LYS A 28 -18.65 33.02 -16.91
C LYS A 28 -18.61 32.25 -15.58
N TYR A 29 -19.66 31.48 -15.26
CA TYR A 29 -19.73 30.71 -14.01
C TYR A 29 -19.31 29.25 -14.15
N ALA A 30 -19.27 28.68 -15.36
CA ALA A 30 -18.85 27.29 -15.57
C ALA A 30 -17.40 27.02 -15.14
N PHE A 31 -16.48 27.93 -15.48
CA PHE A 31 -15.06 27.79 -15.12
C PHE A 31 -14.79 27.84 -13.60
N PRO A 32 -15.29 28.84 -12.84
CA PRO A 32 -15.09 28.85 -11.39
C PRO A 32 -15.81 27.68 -10.69
N LEU A 33 -16.99 27.25 -11.17
CA LEU A 33 -17.66 26.06 -10.63
C LEU A 33 -16.84 24.79 -10.83
N ALA A 34 -16.20 24.62 -11.99
CA ALA A 34 -15.33 23.48 -12.24
C ALA A 34 -14.11 23.48 -11.30
N ILE A 35 -13.50 24.64 -11.04
CA ILE A 35 -12.38 24.75 -10.10
C ILE A 35 -12.83 24.38 -8.68
N VAL A 36 -13.94 24.94 -8.21
CA VAL A 36 -14.49 24.62 -6.88
C VAL A 36 -14.77 23.13 -6.76
N PHE A 37 -15.34 22.52 -7.80
CA PHE A 37 -15.59 21.08 -7.84
C PHE A 37 -14.29 20.26 -7.75
N CYS A 38 -13.26 20.62 -8.51
CA CYS A 38 -11.96 19.96 -8.47
C CYS A 38 -11.30 20.06 -7.08
N ILE A 39 -11.41 21.21 -6.41
CA ILE A 39 -10.87 21.41 -5.06
C ILE A 39 -11.64 20.55 -4.04
N VAL A 40 -12.97 20.57 -4.07
CA VAL A 40 -13.81 19.78 -3.15
C VAL A 40 -13.55 18.28 -3.36
N ALA A 41 -13.47 17.84 -4.61
CA ALA A 41 -13.10 16.46 -4.93
C ALA A 41 -11.73 16.14 -4.35
N TYR A 42 -10.71 16.96 -4.62
CA TYR A 42 -9.36 16.75 -4.09
C TYR A 42 -9.33 16.66 -2.56
N VAL A 43 -10.03 17.56 -1.85
CA VAL A 43 -10.10 17.54 -0.38
C VAL A 43 -10.81 16.28 0.12
N PHE A 44 -11.94 15.89 -0.52
CA PHE A 44 -12.65 14.66 -0.17
C PHE A 44 -11.78 13.42 -0.41
N PHE A 45 -11.07 13.35 -1.53
CA PHE A 45 -10.08 12.31 -1.80
C PHE A 45 -8.98 12.34 -0.74
N ALA A 46 -8.33 13.47 -0.50
CA ALA A 46 -7.27 13.57 0.51
C ALA A 46 -7.74 13.13 1.91
N TRP A 47 -8.99 13.42 2.27
CA TRP A 47 -9.59 12.98 3.53
C TRP A 47 -9.94 11.48 3.54
N ALA A 48 -10.63 10.99 2.51
CA ALA A 48 -11.02 9.57 2.40
C ALA A 48 -9.79 8.64 2.29
N PHE A 49 -8.68 9.15 1.75
CA PHE A 49 -7.40 8.45 1.64
C PHE A 49 -6.42 8.85 2.74
N SER A 50 -6.81 9.71 3.68
CA SER A 50 -6.01 9.91 4.89
C SER A 50 -6.05 8.61 5.66
N GLN A 51 -4.90 7.95 5.78
CA GLN A 51 -4.83 6.72 6.53
C GLN A 51 -5.15 7.05 7.98
N ASP A 52 -6.17 6.40 8.51
CA ASP A 52 -6.50 6.52 9.91
C ASP A 52 -5.41 5.78 10.70
N TYR A 53 -4.52 6.52 11.35
CA TYR A 53 -3.46 5.98 12.19
C TYR A 53 -3.92 5.69 13.63
N THR A 54 -5.21 5.88 13.94
CA THR A 54 -5.71 5.61 15.29
C THR A 54 -5.77 4.11 15.58
N LYS A 55 -5.38 3.73 16.80
CA LYS A 55 -5.53 2.36 17.30
C LYS A 55 -7.03 2.02 17.38
N PRO A 56 -7.51 0.99 16.67
CA PRO A 56 -8.92 0.63 16.71
C PRO A 56 -9.28 0.02 18.08
N CYS A 57 -10.56 0.06 18.43
CA CYS A 57 -11.05 -0.57 19.65
C CYS A 57 -10.99 -2.11 19.52
N GLY A 58 -10.20 -2.74 20.39
CA GLY A 58 -10.07 -4.20 20.48
C GLY A 58 -8.79 -4.75 19.83
N ASP A 59 -8.19 -5.76 20.47
CA ASP A 59 -6.89 -6.29 20.06
C ASP A 59 -6.93 -6.91 18.65
N MET A 60 -8.00 -7.63 18.29
CA MET A 60 -8.10 -8.27 16.97
C MET A 60 -8.20 -7.25 15.84
N ALA A 61 -9.07 -6.24 16.00
CA ALA A 61 -9.16 -5.14 15.03
C ALA A 61 -7.81 -4.41 14.91
N TYR A 62 -7.07 -4.29 16.02
CA TYR A 62 -5.72 -3.73 16.02
C TYR A 62 -4.72 -4.62 15.24
N PHE A 63 -4.76 -5.94 15.42
CA PHE A 63 -3.89 -6.86 14.68
C PHE A 63 -4.21 -6.87 13.19
N ASP A 64 -5.48 -6.91 12.80
CA ASP A 64 -5.91 -6.87 11.40
C ASP A 64 -5.44 -5.57 10.72
N LYS A 65 -5.58 -4.44 11.43
CA LYS A 65 -5.09 -3.15 10.94
C LYS A 65 -3.57 -3.12 10.84
N ALA A 66 -2.85 -3.64 11.84
CA ALA A 66 -1.39 -3.71 11.81
C ALA A 66 -0.88 -4.61 10.65
N ASP A 67 -1.55 -5.74 10.40
CA ASP A 67 -1.27 -6.62 9.26
C ASP A 67 -1.51 -5.91 7.93
N SER A 68 -2.60 -5.16 7.80
CA SER A 68 -2.85 -4.38 6.58
C SER A 68 -1.76 -3.33 6.31
N PHE A 69 -1.16 -2.76 7.36
CA PHE A 69 -0.04 -1.84 7.24
C PHE A 69 1.23 -2.58 6.80
N ASP A 70 1.53 -3.73 7.40
CA ASP A 70 2.68 -4.56 7.00
C ASP A 70 2.58 -4.97 5.54
N ASP A 71 1.42 -5.48 5.10
CA ASP A 71 1.16 -5.83 3.70
C ASP A 71 1.33 -4.61 2.77
N TYR A 72 0.83 -3.44 3.18
CA TYR A 72 0.98 -2.20 2.40
C TYR A 72 2.46 -1.85 2.20
N PHE A 73 3.27 -1.88 3.25
CA PHE A 73 4.69 -1.52 3.17
C PHE A 73 5.52 -2.59 2.46
N ASP A 74 5.25 -3.87 2.70
CA ASP A 74 5.90 -4.99 2.02
C ASP A 74 5.64 -4.92 0.51
N ASN A 75 4.39 -4.66 0.11
CA ASN A 75 4.03 -4.47 -1.29
C ASN A 75 4.71 -3.25 -1.92
N ARG A 76 4.82 -2.13 -1.20
CA ARG A 76 5.54 -0.94 -1.69
C ARG A 76 7.04 -1.14 -1.70
N PHE A 77 7.61 -1.95 -0.82
CA PHE A 77 9.03 -2.25 -0.83
C PHE A 77 9.37 -3.13 -2.03
N ASN A 78 8.62 -4.22 -2.21
CA ASN A 78 8.69 -5.08 -3.39
C ASN A 78 8.51 -4.21 -4.65
N PHE A 79 7.45 -3.38 -4.67
CA PHE A 79 7.31 -2.08 -5.35
C PHE A 79 8.52 -1.53 -6.13
N PHE A 80 9.48 -1.06 -5.36
CA PHE A 80 10.62 -0.36 -5.91
C PHE A 80 11.74 -1.33 -6.26
N LEU A 81 11.83 -2.47 -5.58
CA LEU A 81 12.77 -3.53 -5.93
C LEU A 81 12.51 -4.11 -7.32
N SER A 82 11.28 -4.50 -7.67
CA SER A 82 11.07 -5.09 -9.00
C SER A 82 11.20 -4.06 -10.12
N ARG A 83 10.92 -2.78 -9.89
CA ARG A 83 11.20 -1.73 -10.89
C ARG A 83 12.69 -1.51 -11.07
N TRP A 84 13.45 -1.59 -9.97
CA TRP A 84 14.91 -1.58 -10.05
C TRP A 84 15.42 -2.71 -10.93
N THR A 85 14.99 -3.95 -10.68
CA THR A 85 15.44 -5.12 -11.43
C THR A 85 14.96 -5.12 -12.88
N LEU A 86 13.77 -4.62 -13.18
CA LEU A 86 13.26 -4.50 -14.56
C LEU A 86 13.97 -3.41 -15.40
N ASN A 87 14.94 -2.72 -14.80
CA ASN A 87 15.60 -1.59 -15.40
C ASN A 87 14.65 -0.44 -15.79
N GLU A 88 13.49 -0.33 -15.14
CA GLU A 88 12.57 0.77 -15.36
C GLU A 88 13.05 2.01 -14.59
N GLU A 89 13.25 3.13 -15.29
CA GLU A 89 13.59 4.37 -14.61
C GLU A 89 12.40 4.82 -13.74
N PRO A 90 12.63 5.11 -12.44
CA PRO A 90 11.65 5.87 -11.69
C PRO A 90 11.44 7.20 -12.44
N LYS A 91 10.19 7.59 -12.68
CA LYS A 91 9.84 8.85 -13.37
C LYS A 91 10.40 10.12 -12.69
N VAL A 92 11.11 9.98 -11.57
CA VAL A 92 11.62 11.04 -10.68
C VAL A 92 13.15 10.94 -10.58
N GLY A 93 13.87 11.14 -11.69
CA GLY A 93 15.31 11.44 -11.69
C GLY A 93 16.26 10.31 -12.09
N ARG A 94 17.57 10.61 -12.05
CA ARG A 94 18.65 9.69 -12.46
C ARG A 94 18.66 8.42 -11.60
N ARG A 95 18.65 7.26 -12.27
CA ARG A 95 18.90 5.95 -11.68
C ARG A 95 20.25 5.96 -10.95
N SER A 96 20.22 5.79 -9.64
CA SER A 96 21.44 5.59 -8.85
C SER A 96 21.13 4.71 -7.65
N ASN A 97 22.09 3.89 -7.24
CA ASN A 97 21.96 3.06 -6.05
C ASN A 97 21.65 3.92 -4.81
N LYS A 98 22.23 5.12 -4.71
CA LYS A 98 21.98 6.05 -3.62
C LYS A 98 20.52 6.54 -3.58
N ALA A 99 19.93 6.80 -4.75
CA ALA A 99 18.52 7.18 -4.83
C ALA A 99 17.61 6.00 -4.45
N MET A 100 17.91 4.80 -4.93
CA MET A 100 17.13 3.60 -4.57
C MET A 100 17.26 3.24 -3.09
N HIS A 101 18.48 3.26 -2.53
CA HIS A 101 18.73 3.11 -1.10
C HIS A 101 17.86 4.07 -0.29
N LYS A 102 17.87 5.36 -0.64
CA LYS A 102 17.05 6.36 0.05
C LYS A 102 15.56 6.01 0.00
N VAL A 103 15.02 5.65 -1.17
CA VAL A 103 13.61 5.27 -1.30
C VAL A 103 13.27 4.06 -0.43
N LEU A 104 14.11 3.03 -0.44
CA LEU A 104 13.86 1.81 0.33
C LEU A 104 13.99 2.05 1.85
N VAL A 105 14.97 2.82 2.29
CA VAL A 105 15.12 3.19 3.71
C VAL A 105 13.96 4.07 4.17
N ASP A 106 13.58 5.10 3.39
CA ASP A 106 12.45 5.97 3.71
C ASP A 106 11.15 5.15 3.89
N LEU A 107 10.95 4.06 3.11
CA LEU A 107 9.81 3.15 3.28
C LEU A 107 9.86 2.35 4.58
N VAL A 108 11.03 1.80 4.95
CA VAL A 108 11.19 1.05 6.20
C VAL A 108 11.02 1.97 7.41
N ASP A 109 11.59 3.16 7.38
CA ASP A 109 11.46 4.16 8.45
C ASP A 109 10.02 4.66 8.56
N GLN A 110 9.34 4.86 7.43
CA GLN A 110 7.91 5.21 7.42
C GLN A 110 7.06 4.10 8.04
N ARG A 111 7.33 2.83 7.70
CA ARG A 111 6.66 1.68 8.30
C ARG A 111 6.79 1.66 9.81
N GLU A 112 8.01 1.81 10.33
CA GLU A 112 8.26 1.82 11.77
C GLU A 112 7.54 2.99 12.46
N ALA A 113 7.57 4.19 11.86
CA ALA A 113 6.89 5.36 12.39
C ALA A 113 5.36 5.16 12.43
N ASP A 114 4.78 4.61 11.37
CA ASP A 114 3.34 4.41 11.24
C ASP A 114 2.84 3.27 12.13
N LEU A 115 3.59 2.17 12.25
CA LEU A 115 3.30 1.10 13.22
C LEU A 115 3.40 1.59 14.67
N LYS A 116 4.39 2.43 14.98
CA LYS A 116 4.52 3.04 16.32
C LYS A 116 3.36 3.98 16.65
N ARG A 117 2.86 4.74 15.66
CA ARG A 117 1.66 5.57 15.81
C ARG A 117 0.42 4.70 16.07
N LEU A 118 0.29 3.59 15.35
CA LEU A 118 -0.83 2.65 15.47
C LEU A 118 -0.83 1.89 16.79
N SER A 119 0.34 1.43 17.25
CA SER A 119 0.46 0.60 18.47
C SER A 119 0.27 1.40 19.76
N GLY A 120 0.58 2.70 19.71
CA GLY A 120 0.70 3.53 20.92
C GLY A 120 1.93 3.09 21.74
N PRO A 121 1.88 3.18 23.09
CA PRO A 121 3.00 2.79 23.95
C PRO A 121 3.24 1.26 24.01
N ASP A 122 2.28 0.44 23.59
CA ASP A 122 2.34 -1.02 23.72
C ASP A 122 3.00 -1.67 22.50
N ASP A 123 3.90 -2.63 22.71
CA ASP A 123 4.46 -3.49 21.64
C ASP A 123 3.37 -4.43 21.12
N ARG A 124 3.18 -4.49 19.79
CA ARG A 124 2.26 -5.41 19.10
C ARG A 124 2.46 -6.85 19.56
N ARG A 125 3.72 -7.28 19.66
CA ARG A 125 4.09 -8.63 20.10
C ARG A 125 3.68 -8.86 21.55
N TYR A 126 3.90 -7.88 22.43
CA TYR A 126 3.50 -7.98 23.83
C TYR A 126 1.98 -8.09 23.97
N THR A 127 1.23 -7.30 23.20
CA THR A 127 -0.23 -7.36 23.15
C THR A 127 -0.71 -8.76 22.71
N ALA A 128 -0.09 -9.32 21.66
CA ALA A 128 -0.43 -10.65 21.15
C ALA A 128 -0.10 -11.76 22.16
N LEU A 129 1.08 -11.70 22.79
CA LEU A 129 1.48 -12.65 23.86
C LEU A 129 0.52 -12.59 25.05
N ARG A 130 0.18 -11.39 25.53
CA ARG A 130 -0.74 -11.20 26.65
C ARG A 130 -2.11 -11.77 26.32
N ARG A 131 -2.64 -11.50 25.13
CA ARG A 131 -3.93 -12.03 24.68
C ARG A 131 -3.91 -13.54 24.58
N LEU A 132 -2.85 -14.11 23.99
CA LEU A 132 -2.69 -15.56 23.89
C LEU A 132 -2.68 -16.21 25.28
N TYR A 133 -1.92 -15.65 26.21
CA TYR A 133 -1.88 -16.11 27.59
C TYR A 133 -3.27 -16.10 28.24
N VAL A 134 -4.03 -15.01 28.11
CA VAL A 134 -5.40 -14.92 28.64
C VAL A 134 -6.30 -16.01 28.04
N LEU A 135 -6.29 -16.18 26.72
CA LEU A 135 -7.13 -17.17 26.05
C LEU A 135 -6.79 -18.61 26.48
N LEU A 136 -5.51 -18.93 26.67
CA LEU A 136 -5.07 -20.25 27.13
C LEU A 136 -5.52 -20.59 28.57
N HIS A 137 -5.82 -19.59 29.39
CA HIS A 137 -6.25 -19.78 30.78
C HIS A 137 -7.75 -19.55 30.99
N MET A 138 -8.50 -19.19 29.96
CA MET A 138 -9.95 -19.03 30.01
C MET A 138 -10.63 -20.31 29.53
N GLU A 139 -11.47 -20.92 30.38
CA GLU A 139 -12.21 -22.15 30.05
C GLU A 139 -13.18 -21.99 28.87
N SER A 140 -13.63 -20.75 28.61
CA SER A 140 -14.57 -20.44 27.53
C SER A 140 -13.92 -20.18 26.17
N SER A 141 -12.59 -20.16 26.08
CA SER A 141 -11.89 -19.84 24.83
C SER A 141 -12.04 -20.96 23.80
N THR A 142 -12.31 -20.58 22.57
CA THR A 142 -12.36 -21.53 21.46
C THR A 142 -10.96 -21.78 20.87
N THR A 143 -10.75 -22.96 20.30
CA THR A 143 -9.52 -23.31 19.58
C THR A 143 -9.21 -22.31 18.45
N ASP A 144 -10.24 -21.76 17.81
CA ASP A 144 -10.06 -20.81 16.71
C ASP A 144 -9.65 -19.42 17.20
N GLU A 145 -10.13 -18.95 18.35
CA GLU A 145 -9.66 -17.70 18.97
C GLU A 145 -8.20 -17.80 19.41
N ILE A 146 -7.82 -18.92 20.01
CA ILE A 146 -6.43 -19.20 20.42
C ILE A 146 -5.55 -19.22 19.16
N TRP A 147 -5.99 -19.92 18.11
CA TRP A 147 -5.25 -20.00 16.84
C TRP A 147 -5.12 -18.64 16.15
N SER A 148 -6.21 -17.88 16.05
CA SER A 148 -6.20 -16.54 15.45
C SER A 148 -5.22 -15.61 16.20
N THR A 149 -5.19 -15.68 17.52
CA THR A 149 -4.24 -14.90 18.33
C THR A 149 -2.79 -15.38 18.16
N ALA A 150 -2.58 -16.69 18.03
CA ALA A 150 -1.28 -17.26 17.70
C ALA A 150 -0.76 -16.77 16.34
N VAL A 151 -1.62 -16.71 15.33
CA VAL A 151 -1.32 -16.14 14.02
C VAL A 151 -0.93 -14.67 14.15
N SER A 152 -1.68 -13.85 14.91
CA SER A 152 -1.33 -12.45 15.15
C SER A 152 0.04 -12.29 15.85
N LEU A 153 0.40 -13.22 16.74
CA LEU A 153 1.72 -13.24 17.36
C LEU A 153 2.81 -13.58 16.34
N ILE A 154 2.60 -14.59 15.49
CA ILE A 154 3.52 -14.95 14.41
C ILE A 154 3.75 -13.75 13.50
N HIS A 155 2.69 -13.09 13.07
CA HIS A 155 2.77 -11.89 12.25
C HIS A 155 3.51 -10.75 12.95
N ALA A 156 3.23 -10.48 14.22
CA ALA A 156 3.94 -9.43 14.97
C ALA A 156 5.45 -9.69 15.08
N VAL A 157 5.83 -10.95 15.30
CA VAL A 157 7.24 -11.38 15.41
C VAL A 157 7.92 -11.35 14.05
N GLY A 158 7.27 -11.91 13.03
CA GLY A 158 7.77 -11.99 11.66
C GLY A 158 7.89 -10.61 11.02
N SER A 159 6.93 -9.71 11.27
CA SER A 159 6.88 -8.35 10.75
C SER A 159 8.14 -7.56 11.09
N ASN A 160 8.55 -7.57 12.37
CA ASN A 160 9.78 -6.91 12.82
C ASN A 160 11.02 -7.44 12.10
N GLN A 161 11.06 -8.75 11.87
CA GLN A 161 12.20 -9.38 11.21
C GLN A 161 12.22 -9.12 9.70
N THR A 162 11.04 -9.01 9.08
CA THR A 162 10.89 -8.61 7.69
C THR A 162 11.41 -7.19 7.51
N ALA A 163 11.11 -6.28 8.44
CA ALA A 163 11.65 -4.92 8.43
C ALA A 163 13.18 -4.88 8.55
N GLU A 164 13.77 -5.69 9.44
CA GLU A 164 15.23 -5.82 9.56
C GLU A 164 15.86 -6.31 8.25
N LEU A 165 15.26 -7.31 7.61
CA LEU A 165 15.72 -7.84 6.33
C LEU A 165 15.57 -6.82 5.18
N GLN A 166 14.47 -6.08 5.13
CA GLN A 166 14.27 -4.96 4.21
C GLN A 166 15.37 -3.92 4.36
N ARG A 167 15.72 -3.55 5.60
CA ARG A 167 16.80 -2.59 5.87
C ARG A 167 18.16 -3.12 5.42
N VAL A 168 18.46 -4.40 5.66
CA VAL A 168 19.70 -5.04 5.17
C VAL A 168 19.78 -5.00 3.64
N ILE A 169 18.67 -5.31 2.95
CA ILE A 169 18.60 -5.26 1.48
C ILE A 169 18.78 -3.82 1.00
N ALA A 170 18.12 -2.85 1.63
CA ALA A 170 18.26 -1.44 1.30
C ALA A 170 19.73 -1.01 1.43
N ASP A 171 20.36 -1.23 2.59
CA ASP A 171 21.77 -0.90 2.86
C ASP A 171 22.72 -1.47 1.82
N PHE A 172 22.45 -2.69 1.33
CA PHE A 172 23.28 -3.34 0.33
C PHE A 172 23.36 -2.55 -0.99
N PHE A 173 22.36 -1.72 -1.34
CA PHE A 173 22.47 -0.85 -2.50
C PHE A 173 23.66 0.13 -2.41
N LEU A 174 24.02 0.58 -1.21
CA LEU A 174 25.19 1.46 -1.01
C LEU A 174 26.52 0.70 -1.05
N LEU A 175 26.51 -0.60 -0.75
CA LEU A 175 27.71 -1.41 -0.60
C LEU A 175 28.05 -2.09 -1.94
N GLN A 176 28.91 -1.46 -2.74
CA GLN A 176 29.23 -1.91 -4.10
C GLN A 176 30.42 -2.89 -4.23
N ASN A 177 31.02 -3.33 -3.11
CA ASN A 177 32.27 -4.11 -3.13
C ASN A 177 32.06 -5.58 -2.74
N TYR A 178 32.83 -6.51 -3.29
CA TYR A 178 32.75 -7.96 -2.99
C TYR A 178 32.91 -8.32 -1.50
N SER A 179 33.64 -7.53 -0.71
CA SER A 179 33.71 -7.67 0.75
C SER A 179 32.34 -7.58 1.41
N SER A 180 31.40 -6.84 0.80
CA SER A 180 30.02 -6.72 1.26
C SER A 180 29.20 -8.00 1.07
N THR A 181 29.56 -8.93 0.18
CA THR A 181 28.80 -10.18 -0.02
C THR A 181 28.94 -11.12 1.17
N LYS A 182 30.14 -11.20 1.76
CA LYS A 182 30.38 -11.99 2.99
C LYS A 182 29.64 -11.35 4.18
N GLU A 183 29.78 -10.04 4.35
CA GLU A 183 29.10 -9.28 5.40
C GLU A 183 27.58 -9.38 5.28
N LEU A 184 27.05 -9.27 4.06
CA LEU A 184 25.63 -9.46 3.75
C LEU A 184 25.18 -10.88 4.13
N THR A 185 25.94 -11.90 3.76
CA THR A 185 25.63 -13.29 4.12
C THR A 185 25.60 -13.48 5.64
N GLU A 186 26.55 -12.89 6.37
CA GLU A 186 26.59 -12.95 7.83
C GLU A 186 25.41 -12.20 8.47
N ARG A 187 25.06 -11.00 7.99
CA ARG A 187 23.90 -10.22 8.47
C ARG A 187 22.60 -10.97 8.24
N ILE A 188 22.40 -11.50 7.02
CA ILE A 188 21.22 -12.30 6.68
C ILE A 188 21.18 -13.57 7.53
N GLY A 189 22.31 -14.27 7.70
CA GLY A 189 22.39 -15.46 8.55
C GLY A 189 21.99 -15.19 10.00
N LYS A 190 22.43 -14.06 10.58
CA LYS A 190 22.01 -13.64 11.93
C LYS A 190 20.51 -13.41 12.02
N ILE A 191 19.91 -12.74 11.02
CA ILE A 191 18.46 -12.50 10.97
C ILE A 191 17.72 -13.84 10.86
N LEU A 192 18.08 -14.71 9.91
CA LEU A 192 17.42 -16.01 9.72
C LEU A 192 17.52 -16.91 10.97
N ASN A 193 18.66 -16.90 11.66
CA ASN A 193 18.81 -17.61 12.94
C ASN A 193 17.90 -17.01 14.02
N SER A 194 17.73 -15.68 14.04
CA SER A 194 16.77 -15.02 14.94
C SER A 194 15.32 -15.38 14.61
N TYR A 195 14.96 -15.48 13.32
CA TYR A 195 13.65 -16.02 12.88
C TYR A 195 13.41 -17.40 13.47
N GLN A 196 14.35 -18.33 13.30
CA GLN A 196 14.19 -19.70 13.78
C GLN A 196 14.01 -19.74 15.30
N LEU A 197 14.86 -19.03 16.05
CA LEU A 197 14.76 -18.97 17.51
C LEU A 197 13.42 -18.40 17.98
N LYS A 198 12.91 -17.37 17.30
CA LYS A 198 11.61 -16.78 17.63
C LYS A 198 10.44 -17.69 17.25
N ALA A 199 10.55 -18.41 16.13
CA ALA A 199 9.57 -19.44 15.74
C ALA A 199 9.47 -20.54 16.80
N ASP A 200 10.62 -21.03 17.26
CA ASP A 200 10.70 -22.06 18.30
C ASP A 200 10.11 -21.55 19.62
N LEU A 201 10.35 -20.28 19.98
CA LEU A 201 9.73 -19.65 21.14
C LEU A 201 8.20 -19.58 21.01
N VAL A 202 7.67 -19.15 19.86
CA VAL A 202 6.22 -19.11 19.63
C VAL A 202 5.63 -20.50 19.75
N LYS A 203 6.26 -21.51 19.16
CA LYS A 203 5.84 -22.92 19.26
C LYS A 203 5.74 -23.38 20.71
N ASN A 204 6.69 -23.00 21.55
CA ASN A 204 6.68 -23.35 22.99
C ASN A 204 5.53 -22.69 23.78
N TYR A 205 4.93 -21.61 23.27
CA TYR A 205 3.75 -20.99 23.89
C TYR A 205 2.42 -21.60 23.41
N LEU A 206 2.43 -22.42 22.37
CA LEU A 206 1.21 -23.01 21.83
C LEU A 206 0.86 -24.31 22.56
N PRO A 207 -0.43 -24.54 22.87
CA PRO A 207 -0.87 -25.81 23.42
C PRO A 207 -0.74 -26.92 22.37
N GLU A 208 -0.52 -28.15 22.84
CA GLU A 208 -0.29 -29.32 21.98
C GLU A 208 -1.44 -29.57 20.97
N ILE A 209 -2.68 -29.24 21.33
CA ILE A 209 -3.84 -29.32 20.43
C ILE A 209 -3.71 -28.45 19.17
N LEU A 210 -2.86 -27.42 19.21
CA LEU A 210 -2.55 -26.57 18.07
C LEU A 210 -1.28 -27.01 17.36
N TYR A 211 -0.57 -28.05 17.80
CA TYR A 211 0.62 -28.56 17.12
C TYR A 211 0.30 -29.20 15.77
N ASP A 212 -0.91 -29.66 15.48
CA ASP A 212 -1.21 -30.10 14.11
C ASP A 212 -1.43 -28.89 13.18
N LYS A 213 -2.06 -27.82 13.70
CA LYS A 213 -2.24 -26.54 12.99
C LYS A 213 -0.91 -25.76 12.85
N ALA A 214 -0.02 -25.86 13.84
CA ALA A 214 1.24 -25.11 13.92
C ALA A 214 2.49 -25.93 13.53
N GLY A 215 2.48 -27.21 13.89
CA GLY A 215 3.61 -28.14 13.91
C GLY A 215 3.79 -28.98 12.65
N ASN A 216 2.91 -28.84 11.66
CA ASN A 216 3.29 -29.13 10.28
C ASN A 216 4.35 -28.15 9.73
N CYS A 217 4.91 -27.23 10.53
CA CYS A 217 5.92 -26.24 10.13
C CYS A 217 5.47 -25.31 8.97
N ASP A 218 4.25 -25.49 8.46
CA ASP A 218 3.75 -24.83 7.27
C ASP A 218 3.53 -23.34 7.51
N TYR A 219 2.95 -22.92 8.64
CA TYR A 219 2.55 -21.51 8.77
C TYR A 219 3.71 -20.54 8.91
N TRP A 220 4.71 -20.84 9.76
CA TRP A 220 5.90 -19.98 9.89
C TRP A 220 6.73 -19.99 8.60
N THR A 221 6.80 -21.15 7.96
CA THR A 221 7.45 -21.33 6.66
C THR A 221 6.75 -20.50 5.59
N GLU A 222 5.43 -20.61 5.49
CA GLU A 222 4.57 -19.89 4.56
C GLU A 222 4.71 -18.38 4.79
N TYR A 223 4.66 -17.94 6.05
CA TYR A 223 4.92 -16.55 6.41
C TYR A 223 6.28 -16.09 5.90
N THR A 224 7.34 -16.85 6.19
CA THR A 224 8.71 -16.50 5.78
C THR A 224 8.85 -16.47 4.24
N GLN A 225 8.20 -17.39 3.53
CA GLN A 225 8.22 -17.44 2.06
C GLN A 225 7.42 -16.31 1.43
N LYS A 226 6.27 -15.94 2.02
CA LYS A 226 5.36 -14.92 1.49
C LYS A 226 5.84 -13.50 1.78
N HIS A 227 6.44 -13.28 2.95
CA HIS A 227 6.89 -11.97 3.40
C HIS A 227 8.38 -11.73 3.18
N PHE A 228 9.07 -12.59 2.42
CA PHE A 228 10.46 -12.34 2.10
C PHE A 228 10.59 -11.14 1.13
N PRO A 229 11.39 -10.11 1.47
CA PRO A 229 11.42 -8.92 0.65
C PRO A 229 12.07 -9.16 -0.73
N GLY A 230 11.32 -8.87 -1.78
CA GLY A 230 11.76 -8.90 -3.17
C GLY A 230 11.98 -10.30 -3.76
N VAL A 231 11.76 -11.38 -3.00
CA VAL A 231 12.02 -12.75 -3.48
C VAL A 231 10.70 -13.54 -3.48
N SER A 232 10.36 -14.11 -4.64
CA SER A 232 9.21 -15.00 -4.78
C SER A 232 9.32 -16.20 -3.86
N SER A 233 8.20 -16.59 -3.24
CA SER A 233 8.07 -17.82 -2.46
C SER A 233 8.56 -19.07 -3.19
N LYS A 234 8.46 -19.10 -4.52
CA LYS A 234 8.96 -20.20 -5.38
C LYS A 234 10.49 -20.35 -5.36
N CYS A 235 11.21 -19.28 -5.04
CA CYS A 235 12.67 -19.26 -5.01
C CYS A 235 13.26 -19.45 -3.61
N ILE A 236 12.42 -19.51 -2.57
CA ILE A 236 12.86 -19.64 -1.19
C ILE A 236 12.68 -21.10 -0.77
N LEU A 237 13.78 -21.83 -0.80
CA LEU A 237 13.86 -23.14 -0.17
C LEU A 237 13.72 -22.99 1.35
N VAL A 238 13.11 -23.98 1.98
CA VAL A 238 12.83 -23.98 3.41
C VAL A 238 13.64 -25.10 4.07
N PRO A 239 14.42 -24.79 5.12
CA PRO A 239 14.66 -23.45 5.67
C PRO A 239 15.50 -22.56 4.73
N PRO A 240 15.32 -21.24 4.77
CA PRO A 240 16.08 -20.30 3.94
C PRO A 240 17.59 -20.38 4.23
N ASN A 241 18.39 -20.45 3.17
CA ASN A 241 19.85 -20.45 3.26
C ASN A 241 20.41 -19.06 2.97
N ALA A 242 21.13 -18.47 3.93
CA ALA A 242 21.70 -17.12 3.82
C ALA A 242 22.60 -16.94 2.57
N THR A 243 23.35 -17.97 2.18
CA THR A 243 24.20 -17.94 0.98
C THR A 243 23.37 -17.90 -0.30
N VAL A 244 22.28 -18.67 -0.35
CA VAL A 244 21.37 -18.70 -1.50
C VAL A 244 20.67 -17.35 -1.64
N ILE A 245 20.11 -16.85 -0.55
CA ILE A 245 19.47 -15.53 -0.49
C ILE A 245 20.43 -14.43 -0.93
N THR A 246 21.65 -14.43 -0.40
CA THR A 246 22.65 -13.43 -0.76
C THR A 246 22.96 -13.45 -2.25
N LYS A 247 23.04 -14.64 -2.87
CA LYS A 247 23.19 -14.77 -4.33
C LYS A 247 22.00 -14.20 -5.08
N ILE A 248 20.77 -14.43 -4.59
CA ILE A 248 19.55 -13.87 -5.20
C ILE A 248 19.58 -12.34 -5.12
N ILE A 249 19.81 -11.76 -3.93
CA ILE A 249 19.90 -10.31 -3.72
C ILE A 249 21.00 -9.70 -4.59
N HIS A 250 22.18 -10.33 -4.64
CA HIS A 250 23.27 -9.86 -5.49
C HIS A 250 22.85 -9.81 -6.96
N ARG A 251 22.18 -10.86 -7.47
CA ARG A 251 21.66 -10.91 -8.84
C ARG A 251 20.57 -9.87 -9.09
N MET A 252 19.69 -9.61 -8.14
CA MET A 252 18.66 -8.57 -8.26
C MET A 252 19.30 -7.18 -8.36
N VAL A 253 20.23 -6.87 -7.45
CA VAL A 253 20.83 -5.53 -7.36
C VAL A 253 21.80 -5.25 -8.51
N HIS A 254 22.65 -6.21 -8.88
CA HIS A 254 23.74 -6.00 -9.84
C HIS A 254 23.47 -6.56 -11.24
N SER A 255 22.75 -7.69 -11.33
CA SER A 255 22.51 -8.38 -12.61
C SER A 255 21.12 -8.14 -13.17
N HIS A 256 20.25 -7.42 -12.43
CA HIS A 256 18.89 -7.11 -12.87
C HIS A 256 18.09 -8.37 -13.28
N SER A 257 18.38 -9.52 -12.66
CA SER A 257 17.67 -10.77 -12.93
C SER A 257 16.27 -10.72 -12.33
N THR A 258 15.32 -11.24 -13.10
CA THR A 258 13.90 -11.29 -12.75
C THR A 258 13.41 -12.66 -12.29
N ASP A 259 14.29 -13.66 -12.31
CA ASP A 259 13.91 -15.09 -12.21
C ASP A 259 13.26 -15.43 -10.87
N CYS A 260 13.57 -14.65 -9.83
CA CYS A 260 13.10 -14.86 -8.47
C CYS A 260 12.33 -13.67 -7.90
N LEU A 261 11.82 -12.78 -8.74
CA LEU A 261 11.01 -11.67 -8.26
C LEU A 261 9.57 -12.09 -8.03
N ASP A 262 8.99 -11.56 -6.95
CA ASP A 262 7.55 -11.66 -6.76
C ASP A 262 6.83 -10.56 -7.54
N TYR A 263 6.08 -10.96 -8.58
CA TYR A 263 5.21 -10.09 -9.36
C TYR A 263 3.73 -10.16 -8.93
N SER A 264 3.38 -11.13 -8.08
CA SER A 264 1.98 -11.50 -7.86
C SER A 264 1.19 -10.50 -7.02
N SER A 265 1.84 -9.69 -6.17
CA SER A 265 1.15 -8.73 -5.31
C SER A 265 0.81 -7.37 -5.96
N TRP A 266 1.26 -7.14 -7.19
CA TRP A 266 1.33 -5.81 -7.81
C TRP A 266 0.07 -5.42 -8.56
N GLU A 267 -0.53 -6.39 -9.27
CA GLU A 267 -1.73 -6.18 -10.06
C GLU A 267 -2.94 -5.89 -9.16
N LEU A 268 -2.98 -6.48 -7.96
CA LEU A 268 -4.05 -6.26 -6.99
C LEU A 268 -4.00 -4.88 -6.33
N PHE A 269 -2.80 -4.36 -6.02
CA PHE A 269 -2.66 -3.07 -5.34
C PHE A 269 -3.17 -1.88 -6.19
N PHE A 270 -2.85 -1.88 -7.49
CA PHE A 270 -3.39 -0.86 -8.41
C PHE A 270 -4.82 -1.17 -8.85
N SER A 271 -5.25 -2.43 -8.90
CA SER A 271 -6.61 -2.78 -9.30
C SER A 271 -7.64 -2.41 -8.23
N VAL A 272 -7.42 -2.79 -6.96
CA VAL A 272 -8.41 -2.61 -5.89
C VAL A 272 -8.51 -1.15 -5.44
N HIS A 273 -7.38 -0.47 -5.22
CA HIS A 273 -7.41 0.93 -4.77
C HIS A 273 -7.68 1.96 -5.86
N ASN A 274 -7.47 1.63 -7.14
CA ASN A 274 -7.73 2.58 -8.22
C ASN A 274 -9.14 2.36 -8.80
N ILE A 275 -9.64 1.13 -8.93
CA ILE A 275 -10.94 0.88 -9.59
C ILE A 275 -12.13 1.25 -8.70
N GLU A 276 -12.14 0.84 -7.43
CA GLU A 276 -13.22 1.19 -6.49
C GLU A 276 -13.27 2.70 -6.25
N SER A 277 -12.11 3.32 -6.09
CA SER A 277 -11.97 4.77 -5.84
C SER A 277 -12.32 5.61 -7.06
N VAL A 278 -11.90 5.19 -8.26
CA VAL A 278 -12.29 5.85 -9.51
C VAL A 278 -13.77 5.63 -9.79
N ARG A 279 -14.33 4.44 -9.52
CA ARG A 279 -15.78 4.18 -9.63
C ARG A 279 -16.59 5.05 -8.68
N MET A 280 -16.21 5.12 -7.40
CA MET A 280 -16.90 5.96 -6.41
C MET A 280 -16.74 7.45 -6.74
N GLY A 281 -15.57 7.87 -7.22
CA GLY A 281 -15.35 9.20 -7.76
C GLY A 281 -16.27 9.52 -8.95
N LEU A 282 -16.35 8.63 -9.94
CA LEU A 282 -17.24 8.77 -11.10
C LEU A 282 -18.72 8.74 -10.71
N LEU A 283 -19.13 7.91 -9.75
CA LEU A 283 -20.49 7.87 -9.22
C LEU A 283 -20.86 9.19 -8.53
N LEU A 284 -19.96 9.76 -7.73
CA LEU A 284 -20.18 11.06 -7.11
C LEU A 284 -20.21 12.20 -8.14
N ILE A 285 -19.36 12.16 -9.18
CA ILE A 285 -19.38 13.12 -10.30
C ILE A 285 -20.70 13.04 -11.08
N THR A 286 -21.18 11.83 -11.39
CA THR A 286 -22.44 11.63 -12.12
C THR A 286 -23.66 12.03 -11.28
N LEU A 287 -23.66 11.75 -9.98
CA LEU A 287 -24.73 12.21 -9.08
C LEU A 287 -24.72 13.74 -8.94
N ALA A 288 -23.56 14.37 -8.76
CA ALA A 288 -23.46 15.83 -8.65
C ALA A 288 -23.90 16.54 -9.94
N SER A 289 -23.47 16.04 -11.11
CA SER A 289 -23.84 16.60 -12.41
C SER A 289 -25.34 16.43 -12.73
N SER A 290 -25.95 15.31 -12.34
CA SER A 290 -27.39 15.09 -12.53
C SER A 290 -28.27 16.05 -11.70
N VAL A 291 -27.86 16.38 -10.47
CA VAL A 291 -28.59 17.35 -9.61
C VAL A 291 -28.49 18.77 -10.17
N VAL A 292 -27.30 19.16 -10.65
CA VAL A 292 -27.10 20.47 -11.30
C VAL A 292 -27.91 20.55 -12.60
N PHE A 293 -27.86 19.51 -13.42
CA PHE A 293 -28.63 19.42 -14.66
C PHE A 293 -30.14 19.51 -14.39
N TYR A 294 -30.62 18.82 -13.36
CA TYR A 294 -32.04 18.87 -12.98
C TYR A 294 -32.49 20.26 -12.51
N LYS A 295 -31.65 20.98 -11.74
CA LYS A 295 -31.94 22.37 -11.34
C LYS A 295 -31.95 23.32 -12.53
N LEU A 296 -30.99 23.19 -13.45
CA LEU A 296 -30.96 24.00 -14.67
C LEU A 296 -32.17 23.72 -15.56
N LEU A 297 -32.56 22.45 -15.71
CA LEU A 297 -33.74 22.05 -16.47
C LEU A 297 -35.03 22.62 -15.86
N LYS A 298 -35.18 22.56 -14.53
CA LYS A 298 -36.33 23.20 -13.84
C LYS A 298 -36.38 24.71 -14.06
N CYS A 299 -35.24 25.39 -13.99
CA CYS A 299 -35.16 26.83 -14.27
C CYS A 299 -35.53 27.15 -15.73
N ALA A 300 -35.03 26.38 -16.71
CA ALA A 300 -35.34 26.56 -18.12
C ALA A 300 -36.84 26.35 -18.42
N ILE A 301 -37.43 25.28 -17.86
CA ILE A 301 -38.87 25.01 -17.99
C ILE A 301 -39.70 26.14 -17.38
N ALA A 302 -39.34 26.61 -16.18
CA ALA A 302 -40.05 27.72 -15.53
C ALA A 302 -40.00 29.00 -16.36
N ARG A 303 -38.86 29.34 -16.98
CA ARG A 303 -38.73 30.51 -17.85
C ARG A 303 -39.51 30.38 -19.16
N CYS A 304 -39.53 29.20 -19.79
CA CYS A 304 -40.32 28.93 -20.98
C CYS A 304 -41.83 29.04 -20.73
N VAL A 305 -42.32 28.60 -19.57
CA VAL A 305 -43.75 28.70 -19.20
C VAL A 305 -44.18 30.16 -19.00
N VAL A 306 -43.30 31.01 -18.44
CA VAL A 306 -43.59 32.44 -18.27
C VAL A 306 -43.62 33.18 -19.61
N LYS A 307 -42.75 32.81 -20.57
CA LYS A 307 -42.68 33.46 -21.89
C LYS A 307 -43.84 33.10 -22.83
N ARG A 308 -44.52 31.96 -22.62
CA ARG A 308 -45.74 31.58 -23.37
C ARG A 308 -47.04 32.19 -22.84
N ARG A 309 -47.02 32.83 -21.68
CA ARG A 309 -48.21 33.47 -21.06
C ARG A 309 -48.26 34.99 -21.24
N LYS A 310 -47.31 35.56 -21.98
CA LYS A 310 -47.32 36.94 -22.47
C LYS A 310 -47.47 36.90 -23.98
#